data_AF-A0A3B0JVC4-F1
#
_entry.id   AF-A0A3B0JVC4-F1
#
_cell.length_a   1.000
_cell.length_b   1.000
_cell.length_c   1.000
_cell.angle_alpha   90.00
_cell.angle_beta   90.00
_cell.angle_gamma   90.00
#
_symmetry.space_group_name_H-M   'P 1'
#
loop_
_entity.id
_entity.type
_entity.pdbx_description
1 polymer ?
#
loop_
_entity_poly.entity_id
_entity_poly.type
_entity_poly.pdbx_seq_one_letter_code
_entity_poly.pdbx_strand_id
1 'polypeptide(L)'
;MESHKRQESYNMRFEPLGQKMFTRRNWLLRCSILINVAVILYIGSQLMIGGGNNFANGGSFMLQEQQQPMVSALQMAAASQVPQQQPTPKNQNSAAIFEAEERLLAHADATGAAEVAAAAAAAAVAAAQAAEAAPPVPANDSGGVPSLTDPNQLIGNIGAGGNAVPNPELNNTQSDSYIVTGDEKELEERVRSLINCYDRDYHQQTLQRGDFWVLQNYVRAEHGEVKCHESITYTTHADYTFLDNLIPLLERWSAPVSIAMHAPGTDFQPTVDSIRYLRECLPGSHLVRAYTTFHIYFGTKHIPRAVPKPQDVFKTGYNCTLPPPYFNITSGHLYKAQKKLLYPVNVGRNIARDSALTHFILASDIELYPNPGLVKKFLEMIARNEQYLRRKAPRVFPLAIFEVEESSPVPHDKTELQEFLRTGKAIPFHKRVCASCHGVPKSKEWMAANETDELSVFHIGKRTGYYIHWEPIYIGTHADPHYDERLSWEGKSDKMPQLSFRAMRCAFWIMNSIYWIMHFWCTNRALKC
;
A
#
# COMPACT_ATOMS: atom_id res chain seq x y z
N MET A 1 -80.70 7.54 -19.61
CA MET A 1 -80.06 6.57 -18.69
C MET A 1 -78.57 6.64 -18.94
N GLU A 2 -77.84 7.71 -18.61
CA GLU A 2 -77.58 8.26 -17.26
C GLU A 2 -77.27 7.18 -16.22
N SER A 3 -75.98 6.97 -15.94
CA SER A 3 -75.52 6.37 -14.69
C SER A 3 -74.30 7.14 -14.15
N HIS A 4 -74.62 8.10 -13.29
CA HIS A 4 -73.92 8.54 -12.09
C HIS A 4 -72.41 8.34 -11.94
N LYS A 5 -71.72 9.49 -11.92
CA LYS A 5 -70.47 9.76 -11.18
C LYS A 5 -70.63 9.42 -9.69
N ARG A 6 -69.59 8.82 -9.10
CA ARG A 6 -69.34 8.84 -7.64
C ARG A 6 -67.89 9.24 -7.42
N GLN A 7 -67.69 10.46 -6.94
CA GLN A 7 -66.41 10.96 -6.39
C GLN A 7 -66.32 10.50 -4.93
N GLU A 8 -65.29 9.73 -4.59
CA GLU A 8 -64.93 9.46 -3.20
C GLU A 8 -63.84 10.44 -2.77
N SER A 9 -64.21 11.30 -1.81
CA SER A 9 -63.33 12.19 -1.08
C SER A 9 -62.80 11.43 0.14
N TYR A 10 -61.50 11.08 0.15
CA TYR A 10 -60.84 10.53 1.33
C TYR A 10 -60.13 11.65 2.11
N ASN A 11 -60.66 11.90 3.31
CA ASN A 11 -60.24 12.96 4.22
C ASN A 11 -59.06 12.43 5.07
N MET A 12 -57.82 12.75 4.73
CA MET A 12 -56.65 12.38 5.54
C MET A 12 -56.40 13.40 6.65
N ARG A 13 -56.73 12.99 7.88
CA ARG A 13 -56.45 13.68 9.13
C ARG A 13 -54.95 13.60 9.42
N PHE A 14 -54.25 14.74 9.41
CA PHE A 14 -52.87 14.85 9.88
C PHE A 14 -52.82 14.76 11.41
N GLU A 15 -52.28 13.67 11.96
CA GLU A 15 -51.78 13.63 13.35
C GLU A 15 -50.29 14.03 13.37
N PRO A 16 -49.86 14.92 14.29
CA PRO A 16 -48.45 15.27 14.41
C PRO A 16 -47.70 14.17 15.20
N LEU A 17 -46.84 13.41 14.50
CA LEU A 17 -45.91 12.41 15.05
C LEU A 17 -44.78 12.99 15.94
N GLY A 18 -44.94 14.21 16.47
CA GLY A 18 -43.91 14.93 17.22
C GLY A 18 -43.88 14.68 18.73
N GLN A 19 -44.90 14.06 19.33
CA GLN A 19 -45.00 14.00 20.81
C GLN A 19 -44.61 12.67 21.46
N LYS A 20 -44.40 11.57 20.71
CA LYS A 20 -44.01 10.27 21.31
C LYS A 20 -42.49 10.03 21.40
N MET A 21 -41.65 10.89 20.83
CA MET A 21 -40.19 10.75 20.87
C MET A 21 -39.49 11.47 22.04
N PHE A 22 -40.17 12.36 22.76
CA PHE A 22 -39.55 13.15 23.83
C PHE A 22 -39.56 12.47 25.22
N THR A 23 -40.37 11.44 25.43
CA THR A 23 -40.43 10.73 26.72
C THR A 23 -39.47 9.55 26.84
N ARG A 24 -38.95 8.99 25.73
CA ARG A 24 -37.95 7.90 25.77
C ARG A 24 -36.50 8.38 25.99
N ARG A 25 -36.17 9.64 25.67
CA ARG A 25 -34.81 10.19 25.79
C ARG A 25 -34.41 10.64 27.20
N ASN A 26 -35.37 10.87 28.10
CA ASN A 26 -35.08 11.30 29.46
C ASN A 26 -34.70 10.16 30.42
N TRP A 27 -35.05 8.91 30.11
CA TRP A 27 -34.72 7.78 30.99
C TRP A 27 -33.23 7.45 30.96
N LEU A 28 -32.60 7.44 29.77
CA LEU A 28 -31.18 7.16 29.64
C LEU A 28 -30.31 8.23 30.32
N LEU A 29 -30.71 9.50 30.26
CA LEU A 29 -30.02 10.57 30.97
C LEU A 29 -30.15 10.42 32.49
N ARG A 30 -31.34 10.05 32.99
CA ARG A 30 -31.56 9.78 34.42
C ARG A 30 -30.79 8.55 34.90
N CYS A 31 -30.72 7.48 34.12
CA CYS A 31 -29.90 6.31 34.42
C CYS A 31 -28.42 6.64 34.43
N SER A 32 -27.93 7.42 33.47
CA SER A 32 -26.54 7.86 33.42
C SER A 32 -26.16 8.70 34.65
N ILE A 33 -27.03 9.62 35.08
CA ILE A 33 -26.81 10.42 36.28
C ILE A 33 -26.77 9.53 37.53
N LEU A 34 -27.70 8.59 37.68
CA LEU A 34 -27.75 7.68 38.83
C LEU A 34 -26.52 6.77 38.92
N ILE A 35 -26.04 6.26 37.77
CA ILE A 35 -24.84 5.42 37.72
C ILE A 35 -23.61 6.23 38.14
N ASN A 36 -23.45 7.46 37.63
CA ASN A 36 -22.32 8.31 38.01
C ASN A 36 -22.35 8.70 39.50
N VAL A 37 -23.54 8.98 40.07
CA VAL A 37 -23.68 9.22 41.51
C VAL A 37 -23.32 7.97 42.32
N ALA A 38 -23.74 6.77 41.89
CA ALA A 38 -23.40 5.52 42.57
C ALA A 38 -21.89 5.25 42.55
N VAL A 39 -21.20 5.53 41.42
CA VAL A 39 -19.74 5.41 41.31
C VAL A 39 -19.03 6.39 42.25
N ILE A 40 -19.48 7.63 42.33
CA ILE A 40 -18.91 8.63 43.25
C ILE A 40 -19.10 8.22 44.71
N LEU A 41 -20.28 7.70 45.08
CA LEU A 41 -20.55 7.21 46.43
C LEU A 41 -19.72 5.95 46.76
N TYR A 42 -19.49 5.08 45.78
CA TYR A 42 -18.63 3.91 45.94
C TYR A 42 -17.15 4.29 46.13
N ILE A 43 -16.64 5.24 45.34
CA ILE A 43 -15.26 5.74 45.52
C ILE A 43 -15.14 6.48 46.85
N GLY A 44 -16.15 7.27 47.22
CA GLY A 44 -16.23 7.94 48.51
C GLY A 44 -16.24 6.98 49.69
N SER A 45 -16.94 5.84 49.60
CA SER A 45 -16.93 4.83 50.66
C SER A 45 -15.59 4.11 50.75
N GLN A 46 -14.91 3.83 49.64
CA GLN A 46 -13.57 3.23 49.65
C GLN A 46 -12.50 4.18 50.24
N LEU A 47 -12.61 5.48 49.97
CA LEU A 47 -11.70 6.49 50.54
C LEU A 47 -11.96 6.76 52.03
N MET A 48 -13.22 6.65 52.49
CA MET A 48 -13.60 6.83 53.90
C MET A 48 -13.40 5.56 54.74
N ILE A 49 -13.18 4.39 54.12
CA ILE A 49 -12.81 3.13 54.78
C ILE A 49 -11.28 2.94 54.84
N GLY A 50 -10.50 3.68 54.02
CA GLY A 50 -9.03 3.63 53.99
C GLY A 50 -8.30 4.54 54.97
N GLY A 51 -9.00 5.22 55.89
CA GLY A 51 -8.41 6.22 56.78
C GLY A 51 -8.94 6.13 58.21
N GLY A 52 -8.36 5.23 59.01
CA GLY A 52 -8.54 5.25 60.47
C GLY A 52 -8.35 3.90 61.16
N ASN A 53 -7.11 3.55 61.51
CA ASN A 53 -6.72 3.29 62.92
C ASN A 53 -5.31 2.66 63.06
N ASN A 54 -4.59 3.19 64.05
CA ASN A 54 -3.38 2.68 64.73
C ASN A 54 -2.01 3.18 64.26
N PHE A 55 -1.72 4.44 64.61
CA PHE A 55 -0.42 4.81 65.16
C PHE A 55 -0.40 4.48 66.67
N ALA A 56 0.35 3.45 67.08
CA ALA A 56 0.94 3.37 68.42
C ALA A 56 1.99 2.23 68.50
N ASN A 57 3.21 2.61 68.87
CA ASN A 57 4.24 1.87 69.60
C ASN A 57 4.85 0.57 69.06
N GLY A 58 6.18 0.53 69.15
CA GLY A 58 6.88 -0.60 69.79
C GLY A 58 7.72 -1.43 68.84
N GLY A 59 9.04 -1.27 68.93
CA GLY A 59 10.00 -2.06 68.17
C GLY A 59 10.03 -3.54 68.54
N SER A 60 10.63 -4.32 67.65
CA SER A 60 11.65 -5.33 67.95
C SER A 60 11.86 -6.18 66.69
N PHE A 61 13.03 -6.06 66.05
CA PHE A 61 13.69 -7.25 65.53
C PHE A 61 15.20 -7.06 65.57
N MET A 62 15.85 -8.09 66.11
CA MET A 62 17.19 -8.09 66.67
C MET A 62 18.32 -8.06 65.64
N LEU A 63 19.43 -7.43 66.08
CA LEU A 63 20.78 -7.63 65.61
C LEU A 63 21.25 -9.07 65.91
N GLN A 64 22.02 -9.66 64.99
CA GLN A 64 23.24 -10.36 65.40
C GLN A 64 24.41 -9.91 64.52
N GLU A 65 25.39 -9.37 65.22
CA GLU A 65 26.60 -8.71 64.80
C GLU A 65 27.74 -9.75 64.63
N GLN A 66 28.61 -9.55 63.64
CA GLN A 66 30.01 -9.95 63.77
C GLN A 66 30.92 -8.88 63.15
N GLN A 67 31.67 -8.22 64.04
CA GLN A 67 32.73 -7.19 63.90
C GLN A 67 33.85 -7.58 62.89
N GLN A 68 34.21 -6.73 61.89
CA GLN A 68 35.18 -5.59 61.85
C GLN A 68 36.66 -6.00 61.53
N PRO A 69 37.60 -5.10 61.09
CA PRO A 69 37.50 -3.79 60.38
C PRO A 69 38.65 -3.46 59.36
N MET A 70 38.63 -2.21 58.84
CA MET A 70 39.71 -1.34 58.26
C MET A 70 40.09 -1.51 56.76
N VAL A 71 40.32 -0.48 55.91
CA VAL A 71 40.67 0.95 56.08
C VAL A 71 40.31 1.83 54.84
N SER A 72 40.11 3.11 55.12
CA SER A 72 39.97 4.38 54.36
C SER A 72 40.67 4.60 53.00
N ALA A 73 40.02 5.38 52.10
CA ALA A 73 40.49 6.67 51.50
C ALA A 73 39.50 7.10 50.36
N LEU A 74 38.65 8.13 50.50
CA LEU A 74 38.84 9.60 50.40
C LEU A 74 39.17 10.18 48.99
N GLN A 75 38.14 10.83 48.42
CA GLN A 75 38.11 12.17 47.78
C GLN A 75 38.48 12.49 46.31
N MET A 76 37.70 13.48 45.82
CA MET A 76 37.82 14.44 44.69
C MET A 76 37.32 13.97 43.31
N ALA A 77 36.20 14.49 42.79
CA ALA A 77 35.86 15.85 42.32
C ALA A 77 36.34 16.15 40.89
N ALA A 78 35.41 16.31 39.94
CA ALA A 78 35.29 17.48 39.05
C ALA A 78 34.26 17.28 37.91
N ALA A 79 33.30 18.21 37.88
CA ALA A 79 32.72 18.90 36.73
C ALA A 79 32.29 18.14 35.45
N SER A 80 30.97 18.17 35.18
CA SER A 80 30.44 18.86 33.99
C SER A 80 28.93 19.10 34.16
N GLN A 81 28.55 20.38 34.13
CA GLN A 81 27.18 20.86 34.26
C GLN A 81 26.46 20.76 32.91
N VAL A 82 25.23 20.24 32.94
CA VAL A 82 24.23 20.32 31.87
C VAL A 82 23.17 21.34 32.31
N PRO A 83 22.70 22.28 31.46
CA PRO A 83 21.68 23.23 31.88
C PRO A 83 20.30 22.55 32.00
N GLN A 84 19.63 22.83 33.12
CA GLN A 84 18.24 22.45 33.41
C GLN A 84 17.25 23.21 32.52
N GLN A 85 16.25 22.51 31.99
CA GLN A 85 14.98 23.09 31.54
C GLN A 85 13.94 22.99 32.68
N GLN A 86 13.30 24.13 32.98
CA GLN A 86 12.15 24.24 33.87
C GLN A 86 10.88 23.61 33.28
N PRO A 87 9.94 23.11 34.11
CA PRO A 87 8.68 22.54 33.66
C PRO A 87 7.60 23.61 33.45
N THR A 88 6.88 23.55 32.33
CA THR A 88 5.65 24.33 32.08
C THR A 88 4.43 23.43 31.86
N PRO A 89 3.21 23.93 32.16
CA PRO A 89 2.09 23.11 32.61
C PRO A 89 1.25 22.53 31.45
N LYS A 90 0.64 21.37 31.71
CA LYS A 90 -0.35 20.73 30.84
C LYS A 90 -1.73 21.39 30.99
N ASN A 91 -2.51 21.31 29.91
CA ASN A 91 -3.92 21.65 29.66
C ASN A 91 -4.24 23.08 29.24
N GLN A 92 -4.31 23.29 27.91
CA GLN A 92 -5.25 24.21 27.28
C GLN A 92 -5.92 23.55 26.06
N ASN A 93 -7.21 23.84 25.87
CA ASN A 93 -8.12 23.21 24.91
C ASN A 93 -7.66 23.35 23.44
N SER A 94 -7.64 22.23 22.73
CA SER A 94 -7.18 22.09 21.34
C SER A 94 -8.05 22.78 20.28
N ALA A 95 -9.22 23.33 20.62
CA ALA A 95 -10.07 24.05 19.66
C ALA A 95 -9.60 25.50 19.39
N ALA A 96 -8.99 26.17 20.37
CA ALA A 96 -8.60 27.57 20.25
C ALA A 96 -7.30 27.78 19.43
N ILE A 97 -6.49 26.72 19.31
CA ILE A 97 -5.26 26.74 18.48
C ILE A 97 -5.62 26.65 16.99
N PHE A 98 -6.64 25.88 16.63
CA PHE A 98 -7.10 25.71 15.24
C PHE A 98 -7.62 27.01 14.63
N GLU A 99 -8.40 27.81 15.36
CA GLU A 99 -8.91 29.09 14.85
C GLU A 99 -7.82 30.18 14.71
N ALA A 100 -6.76 30.09 15.52
CA ALA A 100 -5.62 31.00 15.44
C ALA A 100 -4.70 30.68 14.24
N GLU A 101 -4.52 29.38 13.94
CA GLU A 101 -3.71 28.91 12.81
C GLU A 101 -4.40 29.17 11.46
N GLU A 102 -5.73 29.07 11.40
CA GLU A 102 -6.53 29.39 10.21
C GLU A 102 -6.46 30.89 9.83
N ARG A 103 -6.40 31.79 10.82
CA ARG A 103 -6.23 33.24 10.58
C ARG A 103 -4.81 33.63 10.15
N LEU A 104 -3.79 32.91 10.61
CA LEU A 104 -2.39 33.13 10.23
C LEU A 104 -2.11 32.64 8.80
N LEU A 105 -2.72 31.52 8.40
CA LEU A 105 -2.61 31.00 7.02
C LEU A 105 -3.36 31.88 6.00
N ALA A 106 -4.51 32.45 6.37
CA ALA A 106 -5.26 33.37 5.51
C ALA A 106 -4.53 34.71 5.23
N HIS A 107 -3.64 35.16 6.14
CA HIS A 107 -2.82 36.36 5.92
C HIS A 107 -1.54 36.10 5.12
N ALA A 108 -1.00 34.87 5.16
CA ALA A 108 0.17 34.48 4.38
C ALA A 108 -0.16 34.28 2.88
N ASP A 109 -1.35 33.75 2.55
CA ASP A 109 -1.77 33.55 1.15
C ASP A 109 -2.02 34.87 0.40
N ALA A 110 -2.48 35.93 1.09
CA ALA A 110 -2.74 37.23 0.49
C ALA A 110 -1.45 38.01 0.15
N THR A 111 -0.38 37.80 0.90
CA THR A 111 0.91 38.49 0.72
C THR A 111 1.80 37.77 -0.30
N GLY A 112 1.80 36.43 -0.31
CA GLY A 112 2.53 35.63 -1.29
C GLY A 112 2.01 35.75 -2.72
N ALA A 113 0.69 35.92 -2.91
CA ALA A 113 0.10 36.12 -4.23
C ALA A 113 0.53 37.44 -4.90
N ALA A 114 0.78 38.49 -4.12
CA ALA A 114 1.20 39.80 -4.61
C ALA A 114 2.68 39.81 -5.06
N GLU A 115 3.57 39.13 -4.33
CA GLU A 115 5.00 39.04 -4.68
C GLU A 115 5.25 38.19 -5.93
N VAL A 116 4.50 37.10 -6.13
CA VAL A 116 4.61 36.23 -7.31
C VAL A 116 4.10 36.94 -8.57
N ALA A 117 3.06 37.77 -8.46
CA ALA A 117 2.57 38.59 -9.57
C ALA A 117 3.57 39.68 -9.97
N ALA A 118 4.25 40.31 -9.01
CA ALA A 118 5.29 41.31 -9.27
C ALA A 118 6.53 40.69 -9.92
N ALA A 119 6.96 39.50 -9.49
CA ALA A 119 8.08 38.78 -10.08
C ALA A 119 7.81 38.31 -11.52
N ALA A 120 6.57 37.87 -11.81
CA ALA A 120 6.16 37.47 -13.16
C ALA A 120 6.11 38.66 -14.14
N ALA A 121 5.68 39.83 -13.67
CA ALA A 121 5.69 41.06 -14.47
C ALA A 121 7.12 41.54 -14.78
N ALA A 122 8.04 41.45 -13.82
CA ALA A 122 9.45 41.79 -14.03
C ALA A 122 10.15 40.85 -15.04
N ALA A 123 9.85 39.55 -15.00
CA ALA A 123 10.40 38.57 -15.94
C ALA A 123 9.88 38.77 -17.38
N ALA A 124 8.62 39.19 -17.54
CA ALA A 124 8.05 39.49 -18.86
C ALA A 124 8.68 40.72 -19.53
N VAL A 125 9.04 41.74 -18.75
CA VAL A 125 9.73 42.95 -19.24
C VAL A 125 11.17 42.63 -19.66
N ALA A 126 11.86 41.76 -18.92
CA ALA A 126 13.22 41.33 -19.27
C ALA A 126 13.26 40.48 -20.56
N ALA A 127 12.24 39.66 -20.82
CA ALA A 127 12.13 38.86 -22.04
C ALA A 127 11.84 39.71 -23.30
N ALA A 128 11.12 40.83 -23.15
CA ALA A 128 10.83 41.74 -24.25
C ALA A 128 12.08 42.55 -24.69
N GLN A 129 13.02 42.80 -23.77
CA GLN A 129 14.24 43.58 -24.05
C GLN A 129 15.37 42.76 -24.72
N ALA A 130 15.26 41.42 -24.72
CA ALA A 130 16.26 40.53 -25.32
C ALA A 130 16.00 40.20 -26.81
N ALA A 131 14.87 40.64 -27.38
CA ALA A 131 14.45 40.30 -28.74
C ALA A 131 14.94 41.28 -29.84
N GLU A 132 15.67 42.34 -29.48
CA GLU A 132 15.99 43.45 -30.40
C GLU A 132 17.49 43.57 -30.77
N ALA A 133 18.27 42.50 -30.70
CA ALA A 133 19.68 42.54 -31.15
C ALA A 133 20.15 41.24 -31.83
N ALA A 134 20.07 41.19 -33.17
CA ALA A 134 20.85 40.25 -34.00
C ALA A 134 21.15 40.85 -35.40
N PRO A 135 22.41 40.86 -35.87
CA PRO A 135 22.79 41.27 -37.22
C PRO A 135 22.90 40.08 -38.22
N PRO A 136 23.03 40.33 -39.55
CA PRO A 136 22.61 39.39 -40.61
C PRO A 136 23.71 38.48 -41.17
N VAL A 137 23.29 37.42 -41.86
CA VAL A 137 24.10 36.40 -42.59
C VAL A 137 24.13 36.69 -44.09
N PRO A 138 25.25 36.48 -44.83
CA PRO A 138 25.30 36.61 -46.28
C PRO A 138 25.03 35.30 -47.06
N ALA A 139 24.68 35.46 -48.35
CA ALA A 139 24.06 34.49 -49.24
C ALA A 139 25.00 33.85 -50.31
N ASN A 140 24.40 32.91 -51.08
CA ASN A 140 24.73 32.39 -52.44
C ASN A 140 25.67 31.18 -52.56
N ASP A 141 25.51 30.22 -53.50
CA ASP A 141 24.57 29.98 -54.63
C ASP A 141 24.74 28.53 -55.20
N SER A 142 23.84 28.12 -56.10
CA SER A 142 23.88 27.02 -57.11
C SER A 142 23.62 25.58 -56.64
N GLY A 143 22.74 24.74 -57.21
CA GLY A 143 21.87 24.77 -58.39
C GLY A 143 21.59 23.32 -58.88
N GLY A 144 20.37 23.00 -59.34
CA GLY A 144 20.09 21.84 -60.21
C GLY A 144 19.09 20.76 -59.73
N VAL A 145 17.97 20.63 -60.46
CA VAL A 145 16.87 19.62 -60.43
C VAL A 145 16.93 18.92 -61.83
N PRO A 146 16.42 17.68 -62.18
CA PRO A 146 15.17 17.01 -61.75
C PRO A 146 15.06 15.45 -61.70
N SER A 147 14.06 14.98 -60.90
CA SER A 147 12.98 13.97 -61.11
C SER A 147 13.13 12.59 -61.82
N LEU A 148 12.19 11.68 -61.44
CA LEU A 148 11.71 10.39 -62.01
C LEU A 148 12.45 9.13 -61.47
N THR A 149 11.90 7.94 -61.16
CA THR A 149 10.57 7.27 -61.18
C THR A 149 10.74 5.87 -60.53
N ASP A 150 9.63 5.26 -60.07
CA ASP A 150 9.42 3.85 -59.66
C ASP A 150 9.85 2.81 -60.75
N PRO A 151 10.14 1.51 -60.45
CA PRO A 151 9.06 0.49 -60.57
C PRO A 151 9.17 -0.82 -59.74
N ASN A 152 8.01 -1.45 -59.56
CA ASN A 152 7.76 -2.88 -59.26
C ASN A 152 7.94 -3.80 -60.49
N GLN A 153 8.38 -5.06 -60.25
CA GLN A 153 7.84 -6.36 -60.74
C GLN A 153 8.94 -7.41 -61.06
N LEU A 154 8.73 -8.66 -60.61
CA LEU A 154 8.74 -9.87 -61.45
C LEU A 154 8.23 -11.11 -60.69
N ILE A 155 7.40 -11.90 -61.41
CA ILE A 155 6.64 -13.10 -61.03
C ILE A 155 7.33 -14.37 -61.57
N GLY A 156 7.12 -15.54 -60.94
CA GLY A 156 7.35 -16.86 -61.57
C GLY A 156 6.91 -18.07 -60.71
N ASN A 157 5.99 -18.88 -61.24
CA ASN A 157 5.13 -19.91 -60.63
C ASN A 157 5.64 -21.39 -60.70
N ILE A 158 4.78 -22.31 -60.13
CA ILE A 158 4.49 -23.74 -60.46
C ILE A 158 5.21 -24.78 -59.54
N GLY A 159 4.60 -25.81 -58.92
CA GLY A 159 3.24 -26.36 -58.86
C GLY A 159 3.22 -27.85 -58.39
N ALA A 160 2.26 -28.20 -57.51
CA ALA A 160 1.51 -29.47 -57.29
C ALA A 160 2.16 -30.88 -57.01
N GLY A 161 1.76 -31.49 -55.87
CA GLY A 161 0.97 -32.75 -55.83
C GLY A 161 1.61 -34.06 -55.31
N GLY A 162 0.99 -34.70 -54.28
CA GLY A 162 1.07 -36.16 -54.03
C GLY A 162 1.01 -36.67 -52.57
N ASN A 163 -0.04 -37.43 -52.22
CA ASN A 163 -0.36 -38.05 -50.91
C ASN A 163 0.43 -39.35 -50.57
N ALA A 164 0.76 -39.60 -49.29
CA ALA A 164 0.68 -40.92 -48.60
C ALA A 164 1.01 -40.81 -47.08
N VAL A 165 0.35 -41.65 -46.26
CA VAL A 165 0.37 -41.83 -44.77
C VAL A 165 0.38 -43.36 -44.50
N PRO A 166 0.75 -44.00 -43.34
CA PRO A 166 1.20 -43.52 -42.00
C PRO A 166 2.43 -44.23 -41.32
N ASN A 167 2.91 -43.58 -40.23
CA ASN A 167 3.39 -44.10 -38.92
C ASN A 167 4.80 -44.75 -38.76
N PRO A 168 5.35 -44.84 -37.51
CA PRO A 168 5.52 -43.78 -36.49
C PRO A 168 6.90 -43.87 -35.79
N GLU A 169 7.50 -42.79 -35.27
CA GLU A 169 8.38 -42.89 -34.08
C GLU A 169 8.79 -41.54 -33.49
N LEU A 170 8.96 -41.58 -32.16
CA LEU A 170 9.07 -40.48 -31.21
C LEU A 170 10.32 -39.59 -31.41
N ASN A 171 10.20 -38.30 -31.12
CA ASN A 171 10.77 -37.73 -29.88
C ASN A 171 10.39 -36.25 -29.72
N ASN A 172 9.52 -36.01 -28.74
CA ASN A 172 9.09 -34.69 -28.31
C ASN A 172 10.16 -34.10 -27.39
N THR A 173 10.92 -33.14 -27.91
CA THR A 173 11.68 -32.18 -27.10
C THR A 173 11.37 -30.80 -27.64
N GLN A 174 10.35 -30.16 -27.07
CA GLN A 174 10.15 -28.73 -27.24
C GLN A 174 9.74 -28.13 -25.91
N SER A 175 10.63 -27.28 -25.41
CA SER A 175 10.37 -26.22 -24.45
C SER A 175 9.02 -25.57 -24.72
N ASP A 176 8.20 -25.44 -23.68
CA ASP A 176 6.93 -24.72 -23.70
C ASP A 176 7.13 -23.26 -24.15
N SER A 177 7.09 -23.04 -25.46
CA SER A 177 6.96 -21.71 -26.05
C SER A 177 5.48 -21.32 -26.00
N TYR A 178 5.15 -20.41 -25.09
CA TYR A 178 3.84 -19.77 -25.03
C TYR A 178 3.51 -19.16 -26.40
N ILE A 179 2.45 -19.64 -27.04
CA ILE A 179 1.97 -19.09 -28.32
C ILE A 179 1.27 -17.76 -27.99
N VAL A 180 2.01 -16.65 -28.13
CA VAL A 180 1.43 -15.30 -28.04
C VAL A 180 0.42 -15.15 -29.18
N THR A 181 -0.85 -14.96 -28.84
CA THR A 181 -1.90 -14.72 -29.83
C THR A 181 -1.69 -13.37 -30.53
N GLY A 182 -2.19 -13.19 -31.75
CA GLY A 182 -2.02 -11.94 -32.51
C GLY A 182 -2.47 -10.70 -31.73
N ASP A 183 -3.54 -10.83 -30.94
CA ASP A 183 -4.11 -9.76 -30.12
C ASP A 183 -3.21 -9.35 -28.94
N GLU A 184 -2.50 -10.31 -28.32
CA GLU A 184 -1.60 -10.04 -27.20
C GLU A 184 -0.34 -9.29 -27.64
N LYS A 185 0.22 -9.67 -28.80
CA LYS A 185 1.37 -8.97 -29.37
C LYS A 185 1.02 -7.53 -29.75
N GLU A 186 -0.16 -7.32 -30.34
CA GLU A 186 -0.63 -5.99 -30.68
C GLU A 186 -0.84 -5.13 -29.42
N LEU A 187 -1.41 -5.70 -28.35
CA LEU A 187 -1.55 -5.03 -27.07
C LEU A 187 -0.18 -4.59 -26.52
N GLU A 188 0.79 -5.50 -26.51
CA GLU A 188 2.13 -5.23 -25.99
C GLU A 188 2.83 -4.11 -26.78
N GLU A 189 2.80 -4.15 -28.12
CA GLU A 189 3.38 -3.12 -28.97
C GLU A 189 2.72 -1.75 -28.75
N ARG A 190 1.40 -1.73 -28.57
CA ARG A 190 0.65 -0.51 -28.24
C ARG A 190 1.09 0.04 -26.89
N VAL A 191 1.09 -0.75 -25.83
CA VAL A 191 1.51 -0.31 -24.49
C VAL A 191 2.95 0.21 -24.54
N ARG A 192 3.87 -0.51 -25.19
CA ARG A 192 5.26 -0.09 -25.38
C ARG A 192 5.38 1.27 -26.04
N SER A 193 4.56 1.57 -27.06
CA SER A 193 4.57 2.87 -27.74
C SER A 193 4.05 4.02 -26.87
N LEU A 194 3.22 3.71 -25.87
CA LEU A 194 2.56 4.70 -25.00
C LEU A 194 3.37 5.06 -23.76
N ILE A 195 4.21 4.15 -23.27
CA ILE A 195 4.97 4.35 -22.05
C ILE A 195 6.45 4.54 -22.34
N ASN A 196 7.02 5.61 -21.79
CA ASN A 196 8.46 5.83 -21.84
C ASN A 196 9.10 5.14 -20.63
N CYS A 197 9.39 3.85 -20.76
CA CYS A 197 10.04 3.04 -19.73
C CYS A 197 11.34 2.43 -20.24
N TYR A 198 12.18 2.02 -19.30
CA TYR A 198 13.45 1.35 -19.59
C TYR A 198 13.50 0.05 -18.80
N ASP A 199 14.03 -0.99 -19.43
CA ASP A 199 14.31 -2.26 -18.77
C ASP A 199 15.33 -2.05 -17.63
N ARG A 200 15.20 -2.85 -16.58
CA ARG A 200 16.01 -2.73 -15.35
C ARG A 200 16.85 -3.97 -15.13
N ASP A 201 18.01 -3.77 -14.51
CA ASP A 201 18.90 -4.86 -14.16
C ASP A 201 18.28 -5.76 -13.08
N TYR A 202 18.45 -7.06 -13.27
CA TYR A 202 17.89 -8.11 -12.41
C TYR A 202 18.99 -8.98 -11.78
N HIS A 203 20.12 -8.37 -11.43
CA HIS A 203 21.21 -9.03 -10.73
C HIS A 203 20.99 -9.06 -9.22
N GLN A 204 21.62 -10.04 -8.58
CA GLN A 204 21.65 -10.15 -7.12
C GLN A 204 22.70 -9.19 -6.58
N GLN A 205 22.36 -8.43 -5.55
CA GLN A 205 23.32 -7.53 -4.91
C GLN A 205 23.05 -7.37 -3.42
N THR A 206 24.13 -7.15 -2.68
CA THR A 206 24.06 -6.73 -1.27
C THR A 206 24.40 -5.25 -1.22
N LEU A 207 23.49 -4.44 -0.67
CA LEU A 207 23.65 -3.00 -0.56
C LEU A 207 23.29 -2.52 0.84
N GLN A 208 23.71 -1.31 1.17
CA GLN A 208 23.35 -0.63 2.41
C GLN A 208 22.30 0.45 2.10
N ARG A 209 21.24 0.51 2.91
CA ARG A 209 20.19 1.53 2.84
C ARG A 209 19.98 2.13 4.22
N GLY A 210 20.59 3.29 4.46
CA GLY A 210 20.64 3.88 5.80
C GLY A 210 21.24 2.88 6.80
N ASP A 211 20.48 2.59 7.87
CA ASP A 211 20.89 1.66 8.93
C ASP A 211 20.59 0.19 8.63
N PHE A 212 20.23 -0.16 7.38
CA PHE A 212 19.84 -1.52 6.99
C PHE A 212 20.80 -2.13 5.95
N TRP A 213 21.12 -3.40 6.13
CA TRP A 213 21.66 -4.25 5.07
C TRP A 213 20.51 -4.80 4.24
N VAL A 214 20.65 -4.79 2.92
CA VAL A 214 19.66 -5.28 1.97
C VAL A 214 20.31 -6.29 1.04
N LEU A 215 19.80 -7.52 1.09
CA LEU A 215 20.05 -8.58 0.13
C LEU A 215 18.99 -8.45 -0.97
N GLN A 216 19.29 -7.67 -2.00
CA GLN A 216 18.38 -7.42 -3.10
C GLN A 216 18.42 -8.57 -4.11
N ASN A 217 17.25 -8.98 -4.61
CA ASN A 217 17.09 -10.13 -5.52
C ASN A 217 17.71 -11.41 -4.92
N TYR A 218 17.65 -11.57 -3.59
CA TYR A 218 18.31 -12.67 -2.87
C TYR A 218 17.80 -14.04 -3.34
N VAL A 219 16.49 -14.16 -3.56
CA VAL A 219 15.87 -15.31 -4.23
C VAL A 219 15.08 -14.78 -5.41
N ARG A 220 15.52 -15.08 -6.63
CA ARG A 220 14.89 -14.60 -7.87
C ARG A 220 13.74 -15.52 -8.29
N ALA A 221 12.72 -14.91 -8.89
CA ALA A 221 11.72 -15.60 -9.70
C ALA A 221 12.33 -16.18 -10.99
N GLU A 222 11.68 -17.20 -11.53
CA GLU A 222 12.09 -17.99 -12.69
C GLU A 222 11.41 -17.54 -14.00
N HIS A 223 10.79 -16.34 -14.03
CA HIS A 223 10.13 -15.77 -15.21
C HIS A 223 11.07 -15.38 -16.36
N GLY A 224 12.39 -15.44 -16.19
CA GLY A 224 13.35 -14.97 -17.19
C GLY A 224 13.42 -13.44 -17.27
N GLU A 225 13.61 -12.90 -18.46
CA GLU A 225 13.61 -11.45 -18.70
C GLU A 225 12.17 -10.92 -18.71
N VAL A 226 11.92 -9.80 -18.02
CA VAL A 226 10.62 -9.11 -18.01
C VAL A 226 10.86 -7.69 -18.45
N LYS A 227 10.24 -7.30 -19.57
CA LYS A 227 10.34 -5.94 -20.10
C LYS A 227 9.50 -4.99 -19.30
N CYS A 228 9.90 -3.73 -19.29
CA CYS A 228 9.26 -2.72 -18.46
C CYS A 228 7.77 -2.51 -18.77
N HIS A 229 7.30 -2.83 -19.98
CA HIS A 229 5.92 -2.61 -20.43
C HIS A 229 5.02 -3.86 -20.40
N GLU A 230 5.58 -5.04 -20.16
CA GLU A 230 4.86 -6.32 -20.31
C GLU A 230 3.86 -6.61 -19.17
N SER A 231 4.09 -6.02 -18.00
CA SER A 231 3.33 -6.39 -16.80
C SER A 231 3.25 -5.28 -15.76
N ILE A 232 2.69 -5.60 -14.61
CA ILE A 232 2.66 -4.78 -13.40
C ILE A 232 3.33 -5.61 -12.30
N THR A 233 4.21 -4.99 -11.51
CA THR A 233 4.83 -5.66 -10.36
C THR A 233 4.03 -5.34 -9.11
N TYR A 234 3.57 -6.37 -8.40
CA TYR A 234 3.06 -6.23 -7.04
C TYR A 234 4.24 -6.11 -6.09
N THR A 235 4.33 -5.01 -5.37
CA THR A 235 5.42 -4.75 -4.42
C THR A 235 4.86 -4.81 -3.02
N THR A 236 5.48 -5.61 -2.18
CA THR A 236 5.01 -5.83 -0.81
C THR A 236 6.15 -6.06 0.15
N HIS A 237 5.83 -6.12 1.43
CA HIS A 237 6.78 -6.30 2.51
C HIS A 237 6.14 -7.17 3.59
N ALA A 238 6.97 -7.96 4.28
CA ALA A 238 6.50 -8.85 5.32
C ALA A 238 7.64 -9.22 6.27
N ASP A 239 7.30 -9.83 7.40
CA ASP A 239 8.16 -10.82 8.03
C ASP A 239 7.64 -12.23 7.67
N TYR A 240 8.37 -13.27 8.05
CA TYR A 240 8.02 -14.62 7.63
C TYR A 240 6.64 -15.07 8.14
N THR A 241 6.08 -14.46 9.18
CA THR A 241 4.78 -14.87 9.77
C THR A 241 3.56 -14.51 8.93
N PHE A 242 3.75 -13.76 7.84
CA PHE A 242 2.69 -13.37 6.90
C PHE A 242 2.75 -14.12 5.57
N LEU A 243 3.71 -15.05 5.42
CA LEU A 243 3.94 -15.77 4.17
C LEU A 243 2.84 -16.78 3.81
N ASP A 244 1.89 -17.05 4.70
CA ASP A 244 0.66 -17.77 4.39
C ASP A 244 -0.22 -17.05 3.36
N ASN A 245 -0.10 -15.72 3.25
CA ASN A 245 -0.85 -14.92 2.27
C ASN A 245 -0.27 -14.99 0.84
N LEU A 246 0.96 -15.48 0.66
CA LEU A 246 1.66 -15.36 -0.63
C LEU A 246 1.01 -16.19 -1.74
N ILE A 247 0.68 -17.46 -1.48
CA ILE A 247 0.03 -18.30 -2.51
C ILE A 247 -1.37 -17.78 -2.87
N PRO A 248 -2.27 -17.48 -1.91
CA PRO A 248 -3.56 -16.87 -2.21
C PRO A 248 -3.47 -15.58 -3.03
N LEU A 249 -2.46 -14.74 -2.73
CA LEU A 249 -2.16 -13.55 -3.52
C LEU A 249 -1.78 -13.91 -4.96
N LEU A 250 -0.86 -14.86 -5.14
CA LEU A 250 -0.35 -15.25 -6.46
C LEU A 250 -1.40 -15.93 -7.33
N GLU A 251 -2.30 -16.73 -6.76
CA GLU A 251 -3.40 -17.36 -7.50
C GLU A 251 -4.31 -16.33 -8.19
N ARG A 252 -4.46 -15.15 -7.57
CA ARG A 252 -5.27 -14.04 -8.12
C ARG A 252 -4.45 -13.07 -8.96
N TRP A 253 -3.22 -12.80 -8.56
CA TRP A 253 -2.34 -11.83 -9.21
C TRP A 253 -1.73 -12.36 -10.51
N SER A 254 -1.21 -13.60 -10.50
CA SER A 254 -0.59 -14.28 -11.65
C SER A 254 0.37 -13.40 -12.47
N ALA A 255 1.18 -12.58 -11.79
CA ALA A 255 2.12 -11.63 -12.40
C ALA A 255 3.29 -11.36 -11.43
N PRO A 256 4.36 -10.65 -11.83
CA PRO A 256 5.55 -10.46 -11.00
C PRO A 256 5.24 -9.87 -9.61
N VAL A 257 5.88 -10.43 -8.58
CA VAL A 257 5.83 -9.98 -7.19
C VAL A 257 7.25 -9.71 -6.70
N SER A 258 7.50 -8.50 -6.19
CA SER A 258 8.70 -8.16 -5.44
C SER A 258 8.35 -8.02 -3.96
N ILE A 259 8.96 -8.84 -3.11
CA ILE A 259 8.68 -8.87 -1.67
C ILE A 259 9.93 -8.59 -0.84
N ALA A 260 9.86 -7.60 0.05
CA ALA A 260 10.92 -7.29 1.00
C ALA A 260 10.65 -7.92 2.37
N MET A 261 11.47 -8.90 2.75
CA MET A 261 11.38 -9.63 4.01
C MET A 261 12.24 -8.99 5.10
N HIS A 262 11.61 -8.52 6.17
CA HIS A 262 12.32 -8.06 7.36
C HIS A 262 12.70 -9.25 8.23
N ALA A 263 14.00 -9.53 8.34
CA ALA A 263 14.49 -10.75 8.97
C ALA A 263 15.72 -10.49 9.87
N PRO A 264 15.57 -9.73 10.98
CA PRO A 264 16.66 -9.42 11.89
C PRO A 264 17.10 -10.63 12.73
N GLY A 265 18.41 -10.75 12.99
CA GLY A 265 18.95 -11.72 13.95
C GLY A 265 18.51 -13.16 13.66
N THR A 266 17.77 -13.76 14.61
CA THR A 266 17.30 -15.15 14.50
C THR A 266 16.07 -15.31 13.61
N ASP A 267 15.42 -14.24 13.18
CA ASP A 267 14.28 -14.31 12.25
C ASP A 267 14.73 -14.65 10.81
N PHE A 268 16.04 -14.55 10.51
CA PHE A 268 16.60 -14.83 9.19
C PHE A 268 16.45 -16.29 8.75
N GLN A 269 16.78 -17.24 9.62
CA GLN A 269 16.72 -18.67 9.27
C GLN A 269 15.28 -19.13 9.00
N PRO A 270 14.28 -18.85 9.86
CA PRO A 270 12.87 -19.12 9.57
C PRO A 270 12.36 -18.44 8.29
N THR A 271 12.87 -17.25 7.96
CA THR A 271 12.53 -16.56 6.70
C THR A 271 13.01 -17.36 5.50
N VAL A 272 14.28 -17.79 5.48
CA VAL A 272 14.83 -18.61 4.39
C VAL A 272 14.11 -19.95 4.28
N ASP A 273 13.84 -20.59 5.41
CA ASP A 273 13.13 -21.87 5.46
C ASP A 273 11.68 -21.75 4.98
N SER A 274 11.01 -20.63 5.30
CA SER A 274 9.67 -20.33 4.77
C SER A 274 9.68 -20.16 3.25
N ILE A 275 10.69 -19.48 2.70
CA ILE A 275 10.85 -19.32 1.25
C ILE A 275 11.06 -20.68 0.57
N ARG A 276 11.86 -21.57 1.15
CA ARG A 276 12.02 -22.95 0.63
C ARG A 276 10.72 -23.72 0.68
N TYR A 277 10.04 -23.72 1.84
CA TYR A 277 8.76 -24.40 2.01
C TYR A 277 7.72 -23.95 0.97
N LEU A 278 7.58 -22.64 0.76
CA LEU A 278 6.69 -22.05 -0.24
C LEU A 278 7.07 -22.40 -1.68
N ARG A 279 8.35 -22.64 -1.97
CA ARG A 279 8.84 -22.98 -3.31
C ARG A 279 8.86 -24.48 -3.59
N GLU A 280 8.68 -25.35 -2.59
CA GLU A 280 8.88 -26.80 -2.75
C GLU A 280 7.69 -27.65 -2.27
N CYS A 281 6.96 -27.25 -1.23
CA CYS A 281 6.09 -28.16 -0.49
C CYS A 281 4.59 -27.98 -0.73
N LEU A 282 4.17 -26.87 -1.31
CA LEU A 282 2.75 -26.53 -1.48
C LEU A 282 2.27 -26.74 -2.92
N PRO A 283 0.98 -27.03 -3.16
CA PRO A 283 0.43 -27.12 -4.53
C PRO A 283 0.71 -25.88 -5.40
N GLY A 284 0.60 -24.68 -4.80
CA GLY A 284 0.90 -23.39 -5.45
C GLY A 284 2.39 -23.03 -5.54
N SER A 285 3.31 -23.94 -5.20
CA SER A 285 4.75 -23.63 -5.18
C SER A 285 5.31 -23.18 -6.53
N HIS A 286 4.73 -23.67 -7.62
CA HIS A 286 5.10 -23.28 -8.98
C HIS A 286 4.84 -21.79 -9.24
N LEU A 287 3.79 -21.21 -8.67
CA LEU A 287 3.50 -19.78 -8.76
C LEU A 287 4.57 -18.94 -8.04
N VAL A 288 5.02 -19.41 -6.87
CA VAL A 288 6.07 -18.73 -6.09
C VAL A 288 7.36 -18.70 -6.89
N ARG A 289 7.76 -19.83 -7.49
CA ARG A 289 8.93 -19.91 -8.36
C ARG A 289 8.79 -19.03 -9.61
N ALA A 290 7.64 -19.06 -10.26
CA ALA A 290 7.40 -18.31 -11.50
C ALA A 290 7.43 -16.80 -11.28
N TYR A 291 6.81 -16.30 -10.21
CA TYR A 291 6.47 -14.88 -10.12
C TYR A 291 7.14 -14.11 -8.97
N THR A 292 7.67 -14.79 -7.93
CA THR A 292 8.09 -14.09 -6.71
C THR A 292 9.60 -13.93 -6.57
N THR A 293 10.02 -12.68 -6.42
CA THR A 293 11.39 -12.29 -6.08
C THR A 293 11.45 -11.81 -4.64
N PHE A 294 12.28 -12.46 -3.82
CA PHE A 294 12.48 -12.11 -2.42
C PHE A 294 13.74 -11.28 -2.23
N HIS A 295 13.56 -10.18 -1.53
CA HIS A 295 14.61 -9.34 -0.96
C HIS A 295 14.62 -9.58 0.54
N ILE A 296 15.77 -9.59 1.20
CA ILE A 296 15.85 -9.74 2.65
C ILE A 296 16.61 -8.56 3.22
N TYR A 297 16.10 -7.96 4.29
CA TYR A 297 16.76 -6.84 4.95
C TYR A 297 16.68 -6.93 6.47
N PHE A 298 17.71 -6.36 7.12
CA PHE A 298 17.84 -6.34 8.57
C PHE A 298 18.76 -5.19 9.01
N GLY A 299 18.56 -4.70 10.23
CA GLY A 299 19.36 -3.59 10.76
C GLY A 299 20.85 -3.96 10.91
N THR A 300 21.73 -2.99 10.72
CA THR A 300 23.19 -3.09 10.91
C THR A 300 23.60 -3.54 12.31
N LYS A 301 22.73 -3.33 13.32
CA LYS A 301 22.92 -3.77 14.71
C LYS A 301 22.30 -5.15 15.00
N HIS A 302 21.60 -5.73 14.04
CA HIS A 302 20.82 -6.97 14.17
C HIS A 302 21.15 -7.96 13.05
N ILE A 303 22.44 -8.07 12.72
CA ILE A 303 22.96 -8.92 11.66
C ILE A 303 22.75 -10.40 12.04
N PRO A 304 22.20 -11.25 11.14
CA PRO A 304 22.12 -12.69 11.34
C PRO A 304 23.50 -13.32 11.55
N ARG A 305 23.57 -14.39 12.36
CA ARG A 305 24.85 -15.08 12.63
C ARG A 305 25.51 -15.62 11.37
N ALA A 306 24.71 -16.05 10.39
CA ALA A 306 25.16 -16.52 9.10
C ALA A 306 24.16 -16.11 8.02
N VAL A 307 24.69 -15.68 6.87
CA VAL A 307 23.92 -15.37 5.66
C VAL A 307 24.48 -16.26 4.55
N PRO A 308 23.76 -17.33 4.15
CA PRO A 308 24.17 -18.17 3.02
C PRO A 308 24.30 -17.35 1.74
N LYS A 309 25.15 -17.80 0.80
CA LYS A 309 25.13 -17.20 -0.54
C LYS A 309 23.82 -17.59 -1.23
N PRO A 310 23.24 -16.73 -2.09
CA PRO A 310 22.00 -17.03 -2.80
C PRO A 310 21.96 -18.41 -3.49
N GLN A 311 23.04 -18.76 -4.19
CA GLN A 311 23.21 -20.06 -4.88
C GLN A 311 23.24 -21.28 -3.95
N ASP A 312 23.52 -21.08 -2.66
CA ASP A 312 23.57 -22.13 -1.65
C ASP A 312 22.22 -22.32 -0.95
N VAL A 313 21.28 -21.36 -1.07
CA VAL A 313 19.98 -21.39 -0.39
C VAL A 313 19.19 -22.65 -0.76
N PHE A 314 19.21 -23.08 -2.02
CA PHE A 314 18.42 -24.21 -2.50
C PHE A 314 19.24 -25.49 -2.76
N LYS A 315 20.50 -25.54 -2.30
CA LYS A 315 21.31 -26.77 -2.42
C LYS A 315 20.77 -27.92 -1.57
N THR A 316 20.09 -27.58 -0.48
CA THR A 316 19.41 -28.53 0.39
C THR A 316 17.93 -28.24 0.30
N GLY A 317 17.16 -29.20 -0.19
CA GLY A 317 15.70 -29.10 -0.23
C GLY A 317 15.09 -29.04 1.17
N TYR A 318 13.87 -28.54 1.27
CA TYR A 318 13.10 -28.51 2.49
C TYR A 318 12.41 -29.86 2.74
N ASN A 319 12.39 -30.31 3.99
CA ASN A 319 11.64 -31.49 4.35
C ASN A 319 10.15 -31.14 4.47
N CYS A 320 9.38 -31.42 3.41
CA CYS A 320 7.94 -31.12 3.33
C CYS A 320 7.05 -31.91 4.30
N THR A 321 7.59 -32.86 5.07
CA THR A 321 6.86 -33.48 6.19
C THR A 321 6.80 -32.58 7.42
N LEU A 322 7.65 -31.55 7.49
CA LEU A 322 7.64 -30.57 8.57
C LEU A 322 6.54 -29.52 8.34
N PRO A 323 5.95 -28.98 9.43
CA PRO A 323 4.99 -27.90 9.32
C PRO A 323 5.62 -26.63 8.71
N PRO A 324 4.79 -25.70 8.17
CA PRO A 324 5.28 -24.43 7.68
C PRO A 324 6.01 -23.67 8.79
N PRO A 325 7.17 -23.05 8.54
CA PRO A 325 7.88 -22.29 9.58
C PRO A 325 7.11 -21.08 10.11
N TYR A 326 6.11 -20.60 9.38
CA TYR A 326 5.23 -19.50 9.77
C TYR A 326 3.94 -19.95 10.49
N PHE A 327 3.74 -21.25 10.69
CA PHE A 327 2.57 -21.79 11.37
C PHE A 327 2.74 -21.77 12.90
N ASN A 328 1.68 -21.41 13.63
CA ASN A 328 1.64 -21.37 15.11
C ASN A 328 2.77 -20.56 15.78
N ILE A 329 3.23 -19.49 15.12
CA ILE A 329 4.26 -18.62 15.68
C ILE A 329 3.63 -17.60 16.64
N THR A 330 4.08 -17.62 17.89
CA THR A 330 3.71 -16.60 18.87
C THR A 330 4.61 -15.38 18.68
N SER A 331 4.03 -14.17 18.64
CA SER A 331 4.78 -12.92 18.41
C SER A 331 5.98 -12.74 19.34
N GLY A 332 5.91 -13.22 20.59
CA GLY A 332 7.01 -13.15 21.56
C GLY A 332 8.24 -13.99 21.23
N HIS A 333 8.15 -14.95 20.30
CA HIS A 333 9.28 -15.75 19.83
C HIS A 333 10.09 -15.06 18.72
N LEU A 334 9.53 -14.04 18.07
CA LEU A 334 10.22 -13.30 17.03
C LEU A 334 11.38 -12.50 17.62
N TYR A 335 12.53 -12.52 16.96
CA TYR A 335 13.69 -11.73 17.35
C TYR A 335 13.34 -10.26 17.48
N LYS A 336 12.55 -9.73 16.51
CA LYS A 336 12.08 -8.34 16.57
C LYS A 336 11.34 -8.03 17.88
N ALA A 337 10.50 -8.95 18.36
CA ALA A 337 9.73 -8.76 19.59
C ALA A 337 10.61 -8.89 20.83
N GLN A 338 11.49 -9.90 20.86
CA GLN A 338 12.44 -10.12 21.96
C GLN A 338 13.38 -8.93 22.16
N LYS A 339 13.78 -8.29 21.06
CA LYS A 339 14.65 -7.11 21.07
C LYS A 339 13.89 -5.78 21.03
N LYS A 340 12.56 -5.80 21.08
CA LYS A 340 11.68 -4.61 21.05
C LYS A 340 11.99 -3.68 19.87
N LEU A 341 12.24 -4.26 18.70
CA LEU A 341 12.52 -3.54 17.48
C LEU A 341 11.21 -3.06 16.86
N LEU A 342 11.21 -1.82 16.40
CA LEU A 342 10.15 -1.30 15.53
C LEU A 342 10.23 -2.00 14.16
N TYR A 343 9.08 -2.17 13.50
CA TYR A 343 9.02 -2.70 12.14
C TYR A 343 9.25 -1.59 11.11
N PRO A 344 10.40 -1.59 10.39
CA PRO A 344 10.74 -0.57 9.37
C PRO A 344 9.97 -0.77 8.06
N VAL A 345 8.65 -0.66 8.13
CA VAL A 345 7.71 -0.96 7.05
C VAL A 345 8.02 -0.23 5.74
N ASN A 346 8.34 1.07 5.82
CA ASN A 346 8.59 1.90 4.65
C ASN A 346 9.93 1.61 3.97
N VAL A 347 10.92 1.13 4.74
CA VAL A 347 12.17 0.61 4.17
C VAL A 347 11.86 -0.60 3.30
N GLY A 348 11.06 -1.55 3.80
CA GLY A 348 10.60 -2.70 3.03
C GLY A 348 9.83 -2.31 1.75
N ARG A 349 8.87 -1.38 1.87
CA ARG A 349 8.11 -0.87 0.70
C ARG A 349 9.02 -0.30 -0.37
N ASN A 350 9.98 0.53 0.01
CA ASN A 350 10.87 1.14 -0.98
C ASN A 350 11.87 0.13 -1.57
N ILE A 351 12.36 -0.84 -0.79
CA ILE A 351 13.21 -1.93 -1.32
C ILE A 351 12.47 -2.73 -2.41
N ALA A 352 11.22 -3.11 -2.14
CA ALA A 352 10.41 -3.85 -3.11
C ALA A 352 10.09 -2.99 -4.34
N ARG A 353 9.76 -1.71 -4.14
CA ARG A 353 9.51 -0.76 -5.23
C ARG A 353 10.73 -0.53 -6.11
N ASP A 354 11.88 -0.24 -5.53
CA ASP A 354 13.12 0.03 -6.28
C ASP A 354 13.56 -1.17 -7.13
N SER A 355 13.20 -2.37 -6.69
CA SER A 355 13.52 -3.63 -7.36
C SER A 355 12.49 -4.07 -8.40
N ALA A 356 11.36 -3.37 -8.54
CA ALA A 356 10.34 -3.72 -9.52
C ALA A 356 10.86 -3.53 -10.95
N LEU A 357 10.71 -4.58 -11.76
CA LEU A 357 11.19 -4.59 -13.15
C LEU A 357 10.27 -3.80 -14.11
N THR A 358 8.98 -3.73 -13.77
CA THR A 358 7.95 -3.14 -14.62
C THR A 358 7.81 -1.63 -14.41
N HIS A 359 7.25 -0.94 -15.40
CA HIS A 359 6.93 0.48 -15.35
C HIS A 359 5.81 0.78 -14.36
N PHE A 360 4.73 -0.01 -14.45
CA PHE A 360 3.61 0.08 -13.52
C PHE A 360 3.90 -0.75 -12.29
N ILE A 361 3.64 -0.16 -11.12
CA ILE A 361 3.92 -0.75 -9.82
C ILE A 361 2.68 -0.61 -8.97
N LEU A 362 2.38 -1.67 -8.24
CA LEU A 362 1.33 -1.68 -7.25
C LEU A 362 1.94 -1.97 -5.89
N ALA A 363 2.05 -0.95 -5.05
CA ALA A 363 2.57 -1.08 -3.70
C ALA A 363 1.42 -1.35 -2.72
N SER A 364 1.42 -2.52 -2.10
CA SER A 364 0.30 -2.98 -1.28
C SER A 364 0.75 -4.00 -0.22
N ASP A 365 -0.01 -4.10 0.86
CA ASP A 365 0.27 -5.04 1.95
C ASP A 365 -0.03 -6.49 1.50
N ILE A 366 0.70 -7.48 2.01
CA ILE A 366 0.64 -8.87 1.49
C ILE A 366 -0.72 -9.56 1.70
N GLU A 367 -1.53 -9.08 2.64
CA GLU A 367 -2.86 -9.61 2.97
C GLU A 367 -4.00 -9.01 2.12
N LEU A 368 -3.68 -8.15 1.16
CA LEU A 368 -4.65 -7.57 0.24
C LEU A 368 -4.63 -8.32 -1.10
N TYR A 369 -5.78 -8.89 -1.48
CA TYR A 369 -5.92 -9.71 -2.67
C TYR A 369 -6.61 -8.97 -3.83
N PRO A 370 -6.05 -8.97 -5.04
CA PRO A 370 -6.66 -8.30 -6.19
C PRO A 370 -7.85 -9.11 -6.71
N ASN A 371 -8.71 -8.46 -7.49
CA ASN A 371 -9.56 -9.20 -8.42
C ASN A 371 -8.70 -9.93 -9.48
N PRO A 372 -9.04 -11.18 -9.85
CA PRO A 372 -8.32 -11.92 -10.89
C PRO A 372 -8.25 -11.17 -12.22
N GLY A 373 -7.15 -11.35 -12.95
CA GLY A 373 -6.94 -10.78 -14.28
C GLY A 373 -6.69 -9.27 -14.32
N LEU A 374 -6.40 -8.65 -13.17
CA LEU A 374 -6.16 -7.21 -13.04
C LEU A 374 -5.15 -6.68 -14.05
N VAL A 375 -4.01 -7.35 -14.18
CA VAL A 375 -2.87 -6.90 -15.00
C VAL A 375 -3.28 -6.74 -16.45
N LYS A 376 -3.88 -7.79 -17.05
CA LYS A 376 -4.33 -7.77 -18.44
C LYS A 376 -5.36 -6.66 -18.67
N LYS A 377 -6.42 -6.64 -17.84
CA LYS A 377 -7.50 -5.64 -17.94
C LYS A 377 -6.97 -4.21 -17.80
N PHE A 378 -5.98 -4.00 -16.93
CA PHE A 378 -5.33 -2.70 -16.77
C PHE A 378 -4.53 -2.29 -17.99
N LEU A 379 -3.67 -3.17 -18.52
CA LEU A 379 -2.86 -2.86 -19.70
C LEU A 379 -3.73 -2.61 -20.94
N GLU A 380 -4.83 -3.35 -21.12
CA GLU A 380 -5.83 -3.07 -22.15
C GLU A 380 -6.47 -1.68 -21.97
N MET A 381 -6.84 -1.32 -20.74
CA MET A 381 -7.35 0.02 -20.45
C MET A 381 -6.31 1.09 -20.80
N ILE A 382 -5.04 0.89 -20.46
CA ILE A 382 -3.95 1.80 -20.82
C ILE A 382 -3.85 1.94 -22.34
N ALA A 383 -3.82 0.83 -23.09
CA ALA A 383 -3.74 0.83 -24.54
C ALA A 383 -4.92 1.57 -25.20
N ARG A 384 -6.13 1.44 -24.66
CA ARG A 384 -7.33 2.16 -25.15
C ARG A 384 -7.33 3.66 -24.85
N ASN A 385 -6.54 4.13 -23.88
CA ASN A 385 -6.60 5.50 -23.34
C ASN A 385 -5.40 6.39 -23.72
N GLU A 386 -4.81 6.17 -24.89
CA GLU A 386 -3.62 6.88 -25.41
C GLU A 386 -3.68 8.41 -25.23
N GLN A 387 -4.76 9.05 -25.67
CA GLN A 387 -4.89 10.52 -25.67
C GLN A 387 -4.72 11.12 -24.28
N TYR A 388 -5.15 10.38 -23.26
CA TYR A 388 -5.03 10.80 -21.89
C TYR A 388 -3.63 10.56 -21.36
N LEU A 389 -3.01 9.42 -21.68
CA LEU A 389 -1.67 9.06 -21.22
C LEU A 389 -0.59 10.01 -21.74
N ARG A 390 -0.77 10.57 -22.95
CA ARG A 390 0.12 11.59 -23.51
C ARG A 390 0.17 12.90 -22.71
N ARG A 391 -0.77 13.14 -21.79
CA ARG A 391 -0.76 14.36 -20.95
C ARG A 391 0.36 14.28 -19.89
N LYS A 392 1.08 15.39 -19.68
CA LYS A 392 2.19 15.46 -18.71
C LYS A 392 1.77 15.46 -17.23
N ALA A 393 0.47 15.54 -16.94
CA ALA A 393 -0.02 15.60 -15.56
C ALA A 393 0.21 14.24 -14.85
N PRO A 394 0.75 14.25 -13.63
CA PRO A 394 0.94 13.02 -12.85
C PRO A 394 -0.43 12.44 -12.48
N ARG A 395 -0.51 11.11 -12.49
CA ARG A 395 -1.74 10.38 -12.23
C ARG A 395 -1.43 9.04 -11.61
N VAL A 396 -2.40 8.54 -10.88
CA VAL A 396 -2.36 7.21 -10.27
C VAL A 396 -3.73 6.56 -10.39
N PHE A 397 -3.78 5.24 -10.29
CA PHE A 397 -4.99 4.45 -10.47
C PHE A 397 -5.37 3.78 -9.15
N PRO A 398 -6.11 4.47 -8.27
CA PRO A 398 -6.52 3.93 -6.98
C PRO A 398 -7.53 2.80 -7.13
N LEU A 399 -7.48 1.87 -6.18
CA LEU A 399 -8.34 0.70 -6.12
C LEU A 399 -9.23 0.81 -4.87
N ALA A 400 -10.48 0.39 -5.00
CA ALA A 400 -11.37 0.30 -3.85
C ALA A 400 -10.97 -0.91 -3.00
N ILE A 401 -10.97 -0.78 -1.67
CA ILE A 401 -10.56 -1.87 -0.76
C ILE A 401 -11.75 -2.23 0.12
N PHE A 402 -11.96 -3.53 0.30
CA PHE A 402 -13.02 -4.08 1.12
C PHE A 402 -12.48 -5.12 2.10
N GLU A 403 -13.08 -5.21 3.27
CA GLU A 403 -12.85 -6.27 4.24
C GLU A 403 -13.96 -7.28 4.14
N VAL A 404 -13.59 -8.55 4.05
CA VAL A 404 -14.54 -9.66 4.01
C VAL A 404 -14.45 -10.44 5.32
N GLU A 405 -15.61 -10.86 5.81
CA GLU A 405 -15.72 -11.70 7.01
C GLU A 405 -14.88 -12.98 6.87
N GLU A 406 -14.22 -13.40 7.95
CA GLU A 406 -13.28 -14.54 7.98
C GLU A 406 -13.92 -15.86 7.51
N SER A 407 -15.18 -16.10 7.84
CA SER A 407 -15.91 -17.31 7.44
C SER A 407 -16.47 -17.26 6.02
N SER A 408 -16.42 -16.11 5.35
CA SER A 408 -16.90 -15.95 3.98
C SER A 408 -15.76 -16.16 2.99
N PRO A 409 -16.00 -16.74 1.79
CA PRO A 409 -14.96 -16.87 0.78
C PRO A 409 -14.53 -15.49 0.24
N VAL A 410 -13.37 -15.41 -0.42
CA VAL A 410 -12.94 -14.17 -1.09
C VAL A 410 -13.77 -14.00 -2.38
N PRO A 411 -14.53 -12.90 -2.58
CA PRO A 411 -15.32 -12.72 -3.77
C PRO A 411 -14.47 -12.78 -5.05
N HIS A 412 -14.99 -13.44 -6.08
CA HIS A 412 -14.31 -13.65 -7.35
C HIS A 412 -14.43 -12.42 -8.26
N ASP A 413 -15.59 -11.77 -8.21
CA ASP A 413 -15.98 -10.69 -9.08
C ASP A 413 -16.77 -9.61 -8.32
N LYS A 414 -16.99 -8.46 -8.98
CA LYS A 414 -17.65 -7.32 -8.35
C LYS A 414 -19.11 -7.65 -8.03
N THR A 415 -19.75 -8.50 -8.83
CA THR A 415 -21.12 -8.94 -8.62
C THR A 415 -21.26 -9.69 -7.28
N GLU A 416 -20.35 -10.61 -6.97
CA GLU A 416 -20.30 -11.32 -5.68
C GLU A 416 -19.97 -10.35 -4.53
N LEU A 417 -19.05 -9.41 -4.74
CA LEU A 417 -18.76 -8.37 -3.74
C LEU A 417 -20.01 -7.53 -3.41
N GLN A 418 -20.81 -7.15 -4.41
CA GLN A 418 -22.05 -6.39 -4.20
C GLN A 418 -23.04 -7.16 -3.34
N GLU A 419 -23.16 -8.47 -3.56
CA GLU A 419 -23.98 -9.34 -2.72
C GLU A 419 -23.45 -9.40 -1.29
N PHE A 420 -22.14 -9.43 -1.11
CA PHE A 420 -21.52 -9.43 0.22
C PHE A 420 -21.73 -8.11 0.96
N LEU A 421 -21.66 -6.98 0.24
CA LEU A 421 -21.97 -5.67 0.78
C LEU A 421 -23.45 -5.57 1.20
N ARG A 422 -24.36 -6.14 0.39
CA ARG A 422 -25.81 -6.18 0.66
C ARG A 422 -26.16 -7.03 1.88
N THR A 423 -25.50 -8.18 2.02
CA THR A 423 -25.71 -9.14 3.12
C THR A 423 -24.91 -8.81 4.38
N GLY A 424 -24.03 -7.81 4.33
CA GLY A 424 -23.20 -7.39 5.46
C GLY A 424 -21.95 -8.25 5.69
N LYS A 425 -21.64 -9.17 4.76
CA LYS A 425 -20.43 -10.02 4.76
C LYS A 425 -19.16 -9.28 4.33
N ALA A 426 -19.31 -8.15 3.64
CA ALA A 426 -18.22 -7.25 3.31
C ALA A 426 -18.49 -5.83 3.80
N ILE A 427 -17.43 -5.10 4.11
CA ILE A 427 -17.49 -3.66 4.41
C ILE A 427 -16.36 -2.92 3.69
N PRO A 428 -16.53 -1.63 3.37
CA PRO A 428 -15.41 -0.78 2.97
C PRO A 428 -14.26 -0.85 3.99
N PHE A 429 -13.04 -0.85 3.47
CA PHE A 429 -11.83 -0.95 4.28
C PHE A 429 -11.75 0.13 5.36
N HIS A 430 -11.39 -0.29 6.57
CA HIS A 430 -11.28 0.53 7.76
C HIS A 430 -12.53 1.37 8.05
N LYS A 431 -13.72 0.94 7.60
CA LYS A 431 -14.99 1.65 7.84
C LYS A 431 -15.23 1.93 9.33
N ARG A 432 -14.73 1.08 10.22
CA ARG A 432 -14.86 1.23 11.68
C ARG A 432 -13.68 1.95 12.34
N VAL A 433 -12.55 2.12 11.64
CA VAL A 433 -11.32 2.72 12.16
C VAL A 433 -11.19 4.16 11.68
N CYS A 434 -11.20 4.37 10.35
CA CYS A 434 -11.21 5.70 9.75
C CYS A 434 -11.95 5.68 8.40
N ALA A 435 -13.27 5.82 8.43
CA ALA A 435 -14.10 5.83 7.22
C ALA A 435 -13.76 6.98 6.26
N SER A 436 -13.31 8.14 6.78
CA SER A 436 -12.86 9.27 5.96
C SER A 436 -11.49 9.03 5.31
N CYS A 437 -10.61 8.25 5.94
CA CYS A 437 -9.27 7.98 5.42
C CYS A 437 -9.33 7.09 4.18
N HIS A 438 -10.20 6.09 4.12
CA HIS A 438 -10.26 5.17 2.96
C HIS A 438 -11.49 5.38 2.06
N GLY A 439 -12.23 6.47 2.29
CA GLY A 439 -13.38 6.85 1.48
C GLY A 439 -12.97 7.29 0.07
N VAL A 440 -13.13 6.40 -0.91
CA VAL A 440 -12.90 6.71 -2.33
C VAL A 440 -13.97 7.72 -2.81
N PRO A 441 -13.58 8.74 -3.62
CA PRO A 441 -14.54 9.62 -4.28
C PRO A 441 -15.59 8.84 -5.08
N LYS A 442 -16.87 9.19 -4.92
CA LYS A 442 -18.01 8.46 -5.50
C LYS A 442 -18.08 6.96 -5.13
N SER A 443 -17.61 6.59 -3.93
CA SER A 443 -17.61 5.19 -3.47
C SER A 443 -18.99 4.55 -3.44
N LYS A 444 -20.06 5.28 -3.09
CA LYS A 444 -21.43 4.74 -3.06
C LYS A 444 -21.92 4.39 -4.46
N GLU A 445 -21.68 5.28 -5.42
CA GLU A 445 -22.02 5.09 -6.82
C GLU A 445 -21.18 3.98 -7.44
N TRP A 446 -19.89 3.91 -7.08
CA TRP A 446 -19.00 2.83 -7.51
C TRP A 446 -19.50 1.46 -7.03
N MET A 447 -19.88 1.35 -5.75
CA MET A 447 -20.44 0.12 -5.17
C MET A 447 -21.79 -0.25 -5.78
N ALA A 448 -22.59 0.71 -6.23
CA ALA A 448 -23.88 0.46 -6.85
C ALA A 448 -23.79 0.17 -8.37
N ALA A 449 -22.71 0.58 -9.03
CA ALA A 449 -22.53 0.37 -10.46
C ALA A 449 -22.29 -1.11 -10.79
N ASN A 450 -22.97 -1.60 -11.82
CA ASN A 450 -22.81 -2.97 -12.30
C ASN A 450 -21.36 -3.25 -12.72
N GLU A 451 -20.98 -4.52 -12.64
CA GLU A 451 -19.73 -5.01 -13.19
C GLU A 451 -19.72 -4.88 -14.72
N THR A 452 -18.51 -4.69 -15.26
CA THR A 452 -18.26 -4.65 -16.70
C THR A 452 -17.09 -5.58 -17.02
N ASP A 453 -17.14 -6.20 -18.19
CA ASP A 453 -16.06 -7.08 -18.65
C ASP A 453 -14.76 -6.29 -18.86
N GLU A 454 -14.89 -5.12 -19.50
CA GLU A 454 -13.78 -4.20 -19.74
C GLU A 454 -13.53 -3.27 -18.56
N LEU A 455 -12.25 -3.03 -18.29
CA LEU A 455 -11.85 -2.01 -17.34
C LEU A 455 -11.85 -0.61 -17.96
N SER A 456 -12.48 0.34 -17.27
CA SER A 456 -12.53 1.74 -17.67
C SER A 456 -12.43 2.69 -16.48
N VAL A 457 -12.20 3.97 -16.77
CA VAL A 457 -12.17 5.04 -15.77
C VAL A 457 -13.59 5.43 -15.40
N PHE A 458 -13.98 5.14 -14.16
CA PHE A 458 -15.27 5.49 -13.58
C PHE A 458 -15.34 6.96 -13.19
N HIS A 459 -14.28 7.45 -12.53
CA HIS A 459 -14.25 8.82 -12.04
C HIS A 459 -12.80 9.33 -11.90
N ILE A 460 -12.60 10.61 -12.19
CA ILE A 460 -11.32 11.28 -11.94
C ILE A 460 -11.48 12.16 -10.70
N GLY A 461 -10.86 11.74 -9.61
CA GLY A 461 -10.86 12.44 -8.33
C GLY A 461 -9.60 13.29 -8.11
N LYS A 462 -9.68 14.18 -7.12
CA LYS A 462 -8.55 14.91 -6.54
C LYS A 462 -8.61 14.85 -5.04
N ARG A 463 -7.44 14.88 -4.39
CA ARG A 463 -7.30 14.92 -2.93
C ARG A 463 -7.45 16.35 -2.41
N THR A 464 -8.64 16.91 -2.58
CA THR A 464 -8.97 18.28 -2.17
C THR A 464 -10.22 18.27 -1.30
N GLY A 465 -10.37 19.26 -0.43
CA GLY A 465 -11.51 19.35 0.49
C GLY A 465 -11.62 18.11 1.37
N TYR A 466 -12.78 17.45 1.35
CA TYR A 466 -13.06 16.25 2.16
C TYR A 466 -12.07 15.09 1.96
N TYR A 467 -11.42 15.01 0.80
CA TYR A 467 -10.50 13.91 0.45
C TYR A 467 -9.02 14.22 0.74
N ILE A 468 -8.70 15.28 1.49
CA ILE A 468 -7.30 15.65 1.78
C ILE A 468 -6.56 14.56 2.57
N HIS A 469 -7.27 13.83 3.43
CA HIS A 469 -6.75 12.71 4.24
C HIS A 469 -7.01 11.33 3.62
N TRP A 470 -7.45 11.26 2.35
CA TRP A 470 -7.70 9.97 1.70
C TRP A 470 -6.38 9.16 1.60
N GLU A 471 -6.32 7.87 1.91
CA GLU A 471 -5.12 7.05 1.80
C GLU A 471 -5.35 5.93 0.79
N PRO A 472 -5.25 6.23 -0.52
CA PRO A 472 -5.45 5.24 -1.55
C PRO A 472 -4.25 4.32 -1.68
N ILE A 473 -4.54 3.03 -1.87
CA ILE A 473 -3.62 2.10 -2.52
C ILE A 473 -3.87 2.18 -4.02
N TYR A 474 -2.81 2.35 -4.81
CA TYR A 474 -2.92 2.65 -6.22
C TYR A 474 -1.86 1.94 -7.07
N ILE A 475 -2.19 1.70 -8.34
CA ILE A 475 -1.18 1.43 -9.37
C ILE A 475 -0.57 2.77 -9.77
N GLY A 476 0.76 2.83 -9.65
CA GLY A 476 1.59 3.98 -9.92
C GLY A 476 2.82 3.59 -10.74
N THR A 477 3.90 4.33 -10.58
CA THR A 477 5.17 4.09 -11.31
C THR A 477 6.38 4.35 -10.42
N HIS A 478 7.58 4.05 -10.94
CA HIS A 478 8.86 4.46 -10.34
C HIS A 478 8.99 5.99 -10.14
N ALA A 479 8.19 6.81 -10.82
CA ALA A 479 8.23 8.26 -10.65
C ALA A 479 7.52 8.73 -9.37
N ASP A 480 6.78 7.87 -8.69
CA ASP A 480 6.08 8.21 -7.45
C ASP A 480 7.06 8.39 -6.29
N PRO A 481 6.82 9.33 -5.36
CA PRO A 481 7.72 9.55 -4.23
C PRO A 481 7.87 8.29 -3.39
N HIS A 482 9.06 8.10 -2.82
CA HIS A 482 9.31 7.07 -1.83
C HIS A 482 8.49 7.30 -0.56
N TYR A 483 8.19 6.21 0.14
CA TYR A 483 7.64 6.29 1.49
C TYR A 483 8.71 6.85 2.44
N ASP A 484 8.31 7.62 3.46
CA ASP A 484 9.26 8.14 4.45
C ASP A 484 9.75 7.00 5.36
N GLU A 485 11.01 6.63 5.20
CA GLU A 485 11.65 5.50 5.90
C GLU A 485 11.85 5.73 7.40
N ARG A 486 11.65 6.96 7.88
CA ARG A 486 11.66 7.27 9.31
C ARG A 486 10.43 6.75 10.03
N LEU A 487 9.35 6.45 9.31
CA LEU A 487 8.11 5.95 9.88
C LEU A 487 8.13 4.42 9.96
N SER A 488 7.83 3.93 11.16
CA SER A 488 7.61 2.51 11.42
C SER A 488 6.11 2.19 11.45
N TRP A 489 5.79 0.91 11.38
CA TRP A 489 4.41 0.44 11.42
C TRP A 489 3.70 0.79 12.74
N GLU A 490 4.40 0.71 13.87
CA GLU A 490 3.81 0.95 15.21
C GLU A 490 3.25 2.36 15.38
N GLY A 491 3.73 3.33 14.60
CA GLY A 491 3.19 4.69 14.57
C GLY A 491 1.84 4.81 13.87
N LYS A 492 1.39 3.79 13.12
CA LYS A 492 0.09 3.73 12.41
C LYS A 492 -0.23 4.96 11.57
N SER A 493 0.81 5.52 10.97
CA SER A 493 0.78 6.70 10.09
C SER A 493 1.83 6.56 9.00
N ASP A 494 2.31 5.33 8.78
CA ASP A 494 3.37 4.95 7.86
C ASP A 494 3.02 5.22 6.39
N LYS A 495 1.73 5.32 6.06
CA LYS A 495 1.21 5.63 4.72
C LYS A 495 0.98 7.13 4.50
N MET A 496 0.98 7.94 5.56
CA MET A 496 0.79 9.40 5.52
C MET A 496 1.82 10.15 4.63
N PRO A 497 3.08 9.72 4.44
CA PRO A 497 4.00 10.40 3.53
C PRO A 497 3.60 10.32 2.05
N GLN A 498 2.76 9.36 1.65
CA GLN A 498 2.15 9.37 0.32
C GLN A 498 1.19 10.55 0.12
N LEU A 499 0.86 11.29 1.18
CA LEU A 499 0.12 12.55 1.17
C LEU A 499 0.99 13.76 0.78
N SER A 500 2.23 13.54 0.30
CA SER A 500 3.12 14.62 -0.11
C SER A 500 2.44 15.61 -1.06
N PHE A 501 2.93 16.85 -1.07
CA PHE A 501 2.41 17.92 -1.94
C PHE A 501 2.33 17.52 -3.43
N ARG A 502 3.22 16.64 -3.88
CA ARG A 502 3.20 16.09 -5.24
C ARG A 502 1.99 15.18 -5.48
N ALA A 503 1.63 14.35 -4.51
CA ALA A 503 0.43 13.51 -4.56
C ALA A 503 -0.87 14.31 -4.51
N MET A 504 -0.90 15.48 -3.84
CA MET A 504 -2.05 16.39 -3.89
C MET A 504 -2.33 16.95 -5.30
N ARG A 505 -1.30 17.04 -6.14
CA ARG A 505 -1.41 17.52 -7.53
C ARG A 505 -1.71 16.41 -8.55
N CYS A 506 -1.73 15.14 -8.13
CA CYS A 506 -2.05 14.01 -9.00
C CYS A 506 -3.55 13.91 -9.30
N ALA A 507 -3.88 13.49 -10.51
CA ALA A 507 -5.23 13.03 -10.82
C ALA A 507 -5.40 11.56 -10.39
N PHE A 508 -6.48 11.26 -9.68
CA PHE A 508 -6.80 9.91 -9.19
C PHE A 508 -7.84 9.26 -10.09
N TRP A 509 -7.41 8.31 -10.90
CA TRP A 509 -8.22 7.67 -11.94
C TRP A 509 -8.89 6.42 -11.36
N ILE A 510 -10.05 6.61 -10.76
CA ILE A 510 -10.83 5.55 -10.11
C ILE A 510 -11.44 4.68 -11.21
N MET A 511 -11.14 3.38 -11.17
CA MET A 511 -11.55 2.42 -12.19
C MET A 511 -12.86 1.72 -11.78
N ASN A 512 -13.70 1.33 -12.74
CA ASN A 512 -15.09 0.88 -12.49
C ASN A 512 -15.28 -0.50 -11.83
N SER A 513 -14.41 -1.46 -12.13
CA SER A 513 -14.63 -2.88 -11.77
C SER A 513 -13.46 -3.52 -11.03
N ILE A 514 -12.59 -2.70 -10.42
CA ILE A 514 -11.38 -3.14 -9.73
C ILE A 514 -11.44 -2.87 -8.25
N TYR A 515 -11.06 -3.87 -7.46
CA TYR A 515 -11.01 -3.78 -6.02
C TYR A 515 -10.03 -4.78 -5.38
N TRP A 516 -9.74 -4.52 -4.12
CA TRP A 516 -8.98 -5.39 -3.23
C TRP A 516 -9.89 -5.96 -2.16
N ILE A 517 -9.56 -7.19 -1.77
CA ILE A 517 -10.19 -7.84 -0.65
C ILE A 517 -9.12 -8.09 0.39
N MET A 518 -9.29 -7.51 1.56
CA MET A 518 -8.67 -8.02 2.77
C MET A 518 -9.52 -9.20 3.24
N HIS A 519 -9.04 -10.41 2.98
CA HIS A 519 -9.62 -11.60 3.57
C HIS A 519 -9.10 -11.75 5.00
N PHE A 520 -9.89 -12.33 5.90
CA PHE A 520 -9.66 -12.39 7.34
C PHE A 520 -9.91 -11.05 8.07
N TRP A 521 -11.19 -10.82 8.41
CA TRP A 521 -11.58 -10.06 9.59
C TRP A 521 -10.59 -10.33 10.73
N CYS A 522 -9.82 -9.32 11.13
CA CYS A 522 -9.00 -9.29 12.35
C CYS A 522 -8.49 -10.65 12.90
N THR A 523 -7.66 -11.39 12.16
CA THR A 523 -6.85 -12.45 12.78
C THR A 523 -5.76 -11.83 13.67
N ASN A 524 -5.68 -12.28 14.92
CA ASN A 524 -4.84 -11.85 16.05
C ASN A 524 -3.30 -11.88 15.84
N ARG A 525 -2.79 -11.58 14.64
CA ARG A 525 -1.35 -11.43 14.38
C ARG A 525 -0.97 -9.97 14.50
N ALA A 526 0.15 -9.70 15.15
CA ALA A 526 0.55 -8.40 15.69
C ALA A 526 0.86 -7.27 14.66
N LEU A 527 0.35 -7.39 13.41
CA LEU A 527 0.35 -6.33 12.40
C LEU A 527 -1.06 -5.83 12.02
N LYS A 528 -2.13 -6.22 12.74
CA LYS A 528 -3.49 -5.76 12.42
C LYS A 528 -3.87 -4.46 13.12
N CYS A 529 -4.23 -3.46 12.29
CA CYS A 529 -4.94 -2.21 12.55
C CYS A 529 -4.40 -1.30 13.66
#